data_AF-A0A9D9W7D3-F1
#
_entry.id   AF-A0A9D9W7D3-F1
#
_cell.length_a   1.000
_cell.length_b   1.000
_cell.length_c   1.000
_cell.angle_alpha   90.00
_cell.angle_beta   90.00
_cell.angle_gamma   90.00
#
_symmetry.space_group_name_H-M   'P 1'
#
loop_
_entity.id
_entity.type
_entity.pdbx_description
1 polymer ?
#
loop_
_entity_poly.entity_id
_entity_poly.type
_entity_poly.pdbx_seq_one_letter_code
_entity_poly.pdbx_strand_id
1 'polypeptide(L)'
;MLKFLIEKEFKQLLRNSFLPRLIIGYPCMVMIIMPWATNMEIKNISVNVVDNDHSVVSQRLIHKIDASSYFRLNNLSPTYNSALRD
;
A
#
# COMPACT_ATOMS: atom_id res chain seq x y z
N MET A 1 47.39 2.00 9.03
CA MET A 1 46.84 3.35 8.78
C MET A 1 45.32 3.37 8.80
N LEU A 2 44.63 2.57 7.98
CA LEU A 2 43.16 2.55 7.88
C LEU A 2 42.42 2.26 9.21
N LYS A 3 42.89 1.27 10.00
CA LYS A 3 42.32 0.94 11.32
C LYS A 3 42.29 2.15 12.27
N PHE A 4 43.35 2.96 12.28
CA PHE A 4 43.44 4.15 13.13
C PHE A 4 42.50 5.26 12.69
N LEU A 5 42.29 5.42 11.38
CA LEU A 5 41.29 6.36 10.85
C LEU A 5 39.88 5.95 11.26
N ILE A 6 39.53 4.66 11.12
CA ILE A 6 38.20 4.16 11.52
C ILE A 6 37.98 4.36 13.02
N GLU A 7 38.97 4.03 13.85
CA GLU A 7 38.88 4.22 15.30
C GLU A 7 38.67 5.70 15.68
N LYS A 8 39.36 6.61 14.98
CA LYS A 8 39.20 8.06 15.17
C LYS A 8 37.76 8.50 14.87
N GLU A 9 37.21 8.09 13.73
CA GLU A 9 35.85 8.46 13.33
C GLU A 9 34.80 7.84 14.27
N PHE A 10 35.01 6.59 14.73
CA PHE A 10 34.11 5.95 15.69
C PHE A 10 34.08 6.67 17.04
N LYS A 11 35.24 7.11 17.54
CA LYS A 11 35.34 7.93 18.75
C LYS A 11 34.70 9.31 18.56
N GLN A 12 34.87 9.94 17.38
CA GLN A 12 34.19 11.21 17.08
C GLN A 12 32.67 11.05 17.01
N LEU A 13 32.19 9.96 16.43
CA LEU A 13 30.78 9.62 16.33
C LEU A 13 30.16 9.40 17.71
N LEU A 14 30.82 8.66 18.60
CA LEU A 14 30.34 8.42 19.97
C LEU A 14 30.41 9.65 20.87
N ARG A 15 31.38 10.55 20.65
CA ARG A 15 31.53 11.78 21.45
C ARG A 15 30.43 12.80 21.16
N ASN A 16 29.88 12.82 19.94
CA ASN A 16 28.78 13.71 19.61
C ASN A 16 27.45 13.06 20.02
N SER A 17 26.81 13.53 21.10
CA SER A 17 25.57 12.94 21.61
C SER A 17 24.39 12.92 20.63
N PHE A 18 24.43 13.75 19.57
CA PHE A 18 23.43 13.77 18.51
C PHE A 18 23.54 12.57 17.55
N LEU A 19 24.76 12.19 17.16
CA LEU A 19 24.97 11.19 16.11
C LEU A 19 24.50 9.78 16.51
N PRO A 20 24.87 9.20 17.68
CA PRO A 20 24.36 7.91 18.12
C PRO A 20 22.85 7.92 18.32
N ARG A 21 22.30 9.05 18.80
CA ARG A 21 20.86 9.21 18.98
C ARG A 21 20.11 9.23 17.65
N LEU A 22 20.69 9.84 16.61
CA LEU A 22 20.12 9.80 15.26
C LEU A 22 20.24 8.39 14.68
N ILE A 23 21.40 7.74 14.77
CA ILE A 23 21.63 6.39 14.21
C ILE A 23 20.65 5.36 14.77
N ILE A 24 20.27 5.48 16.05
CA ILE A 24 19.30 4.56 16.67
C ILE A 24 17.87 5.10 16.51
N GLY A 25 17.66 6.38 16.78
CA GLY A 25 16.33 7.01 16.80
C GLY A 25 15.68 7.10 15.42
N TYR A 26 16.46 7.38 14.37
CA TYR A 26 15.93 7.50 13.01
C TYR A 26 15.36 6.16 12.50
N PRO A 27 16.07 5.01 12.57
CA PRO A 27 15.49 3.71 12.25
C PRO A 27 14.26 3.36 13.10
N CYS A 28 14.29 3.63 14.41
CA CYS A 28 13.12 3.41 15.28
C CYS A 28 11.91 4.25 14.84
N MET A 29 12.12 5.52 14.52
CA MET A 29 11.09 6.42 14.03
C MET A 29 10.51 5.90 12.71
N VAL A 30 11.37 5.50 11.76
CA VAL A 30 10.92 4.90 10.49
C VAL A 30 10.13 3.63 10.76
N MET A 31 10.60 2.72 11.61
CA MET A 31 9.89 1.47 11.93
C MET A 31 8.49 1.71 12.51
N ILE A 32 8.27 2.81 13.23
CA ILE A 32 6.95 3.18 13.78
C ILE A 32 6.06 3.86 12.73
N ILE A 33 6.61 4.73 11.89
CA ILE A 33 5.85 5.53 10.92
C ILE A 33 5.54 4.75 9.64
N MET A 34 6.48 3.94 9.15
CA MET A 34 6.37 3.21 7.88
C MET A 34 5.09 2.35 7.79
N PRO A 35 4.69 1.60 8.84
CA PRO A 35 3.43 0.85 8.84
C PRO A 35 2.18 1.66 8.50
N TRP A 36 2.13 2.93 8.91
CA TRP A 36 1.01 3.85 8.64
C TRP A 36 1.06 4.49 7.26
N ALA A 37 2.23 4.49 6.61
CA ALA A 37 2.40 4.92 5.24
C ALA A 37 2.22 3.75 4.25
N THR A 38 2.43 2.51 4.70
CA THR A 38 2.29 1.29 3.88
C THR A 38 0.87 0.76 3.75
N ASN A 39 -0.14 1.62 3.91
CA ASN A 39 -1.55 1.28 3.74
C ASN A 39 -1.90 1.14 2.24
N MET A 40 -1.04 0.48 1.47
CA MET A 40 -1.23 0.19 0.04
C MET A 40 -2.14 -1.02 -0.17
N GLU A 41 -2.93 -1.41 0.84
CA GLU A 41 -4.01 -2.35 0.63
C GLU A 41 -5.07 -1.67 -0.23
N ILE A 42 -5.14 -2.02 -1.51
CA ILE A 42 -6.18 -1.53 -2.42
C ILE A 42 -7.52 -2.17 -2.00
N LYS A 43 -8.16 -1.58 -1.00
CA LYS A 43 -9.51 -1.94 -0.55
C LYS A 43 -10.46 -0.85 -1.05
N ASN A 44 -11.66 -1.25 -1.47
CA ASN A 44 -12.70 -0.37 -2.01
C ASN A 44 -12.46 0.13 -3.46
N ILE A 45 -12.01 -0.73 -4.36
CA ILE A 45 -12.05 -0.40 -5.79
C ILE A 45 -13.52 -0.45 -6.25
N SER A 46 -14.11 0.69 -6.58
CA SER A 46 -15.45 0.74 -7.15
C SER A 46 -15.45 0.20 -8.58
N VAL A 47 -16.28 -0.79 -8.86
CA VAL A 47 -16.41 -1.42 -10.18
C VAL A 47 -17.86 -1.40 -10.62
N ASN A 48 -18.09 -0.92 -11.85
CA ASN A 48 -19.36 -1.03 -12.57
C ASN A 48 -19.24 -2.15 -13.61
N VAL A 49 -20.23 -3.05 -13.65
CA VAL A 49 -20.25 -4.17 -14.61
C VAL A 49 -21.42 -4.01 -15.56
N VAL A 50 -21.15 -4.21 -16.86
CA VAL A 50 -22.17 -4.27 -17.91
C VAL A 50 -22.22 -5.70 -18.43
N ASP A 51 -23.27 -6.43 -18.04
CA ASP A 51 -23.50 -7.80 -18.52
C ASP A 51 -24.53 -7.79 -19.65
N ASN A 52 -24.07 -7.95 -20.88
CA ASN A 52 -24.94 -8.01 -22.06
C ASN A 52 -25.43 -9.44 -22.36
N ASP A 53 -24.70 -10.46 -21.89
CA ASP A 53 -24.92 -11.87 -22.26
C ASP A 53 -25.72 -12.62 -21.18
N HIS A 54 -25.77 -12.11 -19.95
CA HIS A 54 -26.54 -12.67 -18.81
C HIS A 54 -26.31 -14.17 -18.57
N SER A 55 -25.17 -14.69 -19.03
CA SER A 55 -24.88 -16.11 -18.97
C SER A 55 -24.50 -16.55 -17.56
N VAL A 56 -24.63 -17.85 -17.30
CA VAL A 56 -24.28 -18.42 -15.98
C VAL A 56 -22.82 -18.14 -15.62
N VAL A 57 -21.94 -18.03 -16.63
CA VAL A 57 -20.52 -17.71 -16.44
C VAL A 57 -20.31 -16.24 -16.05
N SER A 58 -21.00 -15.30 -16.70
CA SER A 58 -20.90 -13.86 -16.37
C SER A 58 -21.43 -13.58 -14.97
N GLN A 59 -22.57 -14.17 -14.60
CA GLN A 59 -23.13 -14.06 -13.26
C GLN A 59 -22.18 -14.64 -12.19
N ARG A 60 -21.56 -15.78 -12.47
CA ARG A 60 -20.58 -16.39 -11.54
C ARG A 60 -19.33 -15.53 -11.37
N LEU A 61 -18.90 -14.82 -12.42
CA LEU A 61 -17.79 -13.88 -12.33
C LEU A 61 -18.18 -12.66 -11.49
N ILE A 62 -19.36 -12.09 -11.71
CA ILE A 62 -19.91 -10.98 -10.92
C ILE A 62 -19.96 -11.36 -9.43
N HIS A 63 -20.49 -12.54 -9.10
CA HIS A 63 -20.54 -13.02 -7.72
C HIS A 63 -19.15 -13.21 -7.08
N LYS A 64 -18.13 -13.57 -7.85
CA LYS A 64 -16.75 -13.65 -7.34
C LYS A 64 -16.15 -12.28 -7.07
N ILE A 65 -16.49 -11.28 -7.89
CA ILE A 65 -16.05 -9.89 -7.70
C ILE A 65 -16.71 -9.30 -6.46
N ASP A 66 -18.02 -9.53 -6.29
CA ASP A 66 -18.80 -9.06 -5.13
C ASP A 66 -18.35 -9.71 -3.82
N ALA A 67 -17.99 -10.99 -3.84
CA ALA A 67 -17.47 -11.70 -2.66
C ALA A 67 -16.00 -11.32 -2.30
N SER A 68 -15.31 -10.54 -3.14
CA SER A 68 -13.92 -10.16 -2.93
C SER A 68 -13.80 -8.88 -2.10
N SER A 69 -12.94 -8.87 -1.08
CA SER A 69 -12.71 -7.67 -0.23
C SER A 69 -11.99 -6.51 -0.94
N TYR A 70 -11.54 -6.73 -2.17
CA TYR A 70 -10.81 -5.73 -2.97
C TYR A 70 -11.76 -4.83 -3.76
N PHE A 71 -12.88 -5.38 -4.23
CA PHE A 71 -13.81 -4.70 -5.13
C PHE A 71 -15.12 -4.40 -4.43
N ARG A 72 -15.69 -3.22 -4.70
CA ARG A 72 -17.08 -2.89 -4.35
C ARG A 72 -17.86 -2.77 -5.64
N LEU A 73 -18.85 -3.64 -5.81
CA LEU A 73 -19.75 -3.57 -6.95
C LEU A 73 -20.74 -2.43 -6.72
N ASN A 74 -20.66 -1.38 -7.53
CA ASN A 74 -21.53 -0.20 -7.37
C ASN A 74 -22.89 -0.43 -8.03
N ASN A 75 -22.92 -0.71 -9.33
CA ASN A 75 -24.13 -1.02 -10.07
C ASN A 75 -23.89 -2.02 -11.21
N LEU A 76 -24.92 -2.82 -11.51
CA LEU A 76 -25.05 -3.57 -12.76
C LEU A 76 -25.73 -2.66 -13.77
N SER A 77 -24.92 -2.02 -14.61
CA SER A 77 -25.43 -1.09 -15.61
C SER A 77 -25.89 -1.84 -16.87
N PRO A 78 -27.09 -1.56 -17.40
CA PRO A 78 -27.60 -2.24 -18.58
C PRO A 78 -26.90 -1.81 -19.88
N THR A 79 -26.20 -0.68 -19.88
CA THR A 79 -25.51 -0.15 -21.07
C THR A 79 -24.21 0.53 -20.69
N TYR A 80 -23.25 0.51 -21.61
CA TYR A 80 -21.93 1.15 -21.45
C TYR A 80 -22.05 2.65 -21.15
N ASN A 81 -22.94 3.36 -21.83
CA ASN A 81 -23.17 4.78 -21.60
C ASN A 81 -23.74 5.10 -20.21
N SER A 82 -24.48 4.16 -19.60
CA SER A 82 -24.98 4.30 -18.23
C SER A 82 -23.87 4.02 -17.22
N ALA A 83 -23.04 3.01 -17.48
CA ALA A 83 -21.91 2.64 -16.63
C ALA A 83 -20.81 3.71 -16.51
N LEU A 84 -20.69 4.60 -17.50
CA LEU A 84 -19.74 5.71 -17.52
C LEU A 84 -20.25 6.99 -16.84
N ARG A 85 -21.54 7.07 -16.55
CA ARG A 85 -22.18 8.26 -15.93
C ARG A 85 -22.23 8.18 -14.41
N ASP A 86 -22.05 6.98 -13.86
CA ASP A 86 -21.95 6.64 -12.43
C ASP A 86 -20.50 6.67 -11.95
#